data_AF-A0A9D7KT02-F1
#
_entry.id   AF-A0A9D7KT02-F1
#
_cell.length_a   1.000
_cell.length_b   1.000
_cell.length_c   1.000
_cell.angle_alpha   90.00
_cell.angle_beta   90.00
_cell.angle_gamma   90.00
#
_symmetry.space_group_name_H-M   'P 1'
#
loop_
_entity.id
_entity.type
_entity.pdbx_description
1 polymer ?
#
loop_
_entity_poly.entity_id
_entity_poly.type
_entity_poly.pdbx_seq_one_letter_code
_entity_poly.pdbx_strand_id
1 'polypeptide(L)'
;MHKNTGSRGRVIERSEYQNYVDQNKINIQNNAGLYRKRQEIVEHPYGIIKRQWGFYYITTKRGIKRASADVGLMLIAFNLRRLFNIIDKKELFRYLMKKLILLFAPLQTNLASIYRIIFFSTEIIFIKNHFNKLIKSHLISYRKPELVFLKFNGGF
;
A
#
# COMPACT_ATOMS: atom_id res chain seq x y z
N MET A 1 36.09 -26.31 26.75
CA MET A 1 35.94 -27.78 26.59
C MET A 1 35.28 -28.31 27.85
N HIS A 2 34.03 -28.78 27.77
CA HIS A 2 33.35 -29.44 28.88
C HIS A 2 33.65 -30.95 28.76
N LYS A 3 34.44 -31.51 29.67
CA LYS A 3 34.75 -32.95 29.71
C LYS A 3 33.73 -33.61 30.63
N ASN A 4 32.88 -34.46 30.07
CA ASN A 4 31.97 -35.31 30.83
C ASN A 4 32.60 -36.71 30.85
N THR A 5 33.21 -37.07 31.98
CA THR A 5 33.93 -38.34 32.20
C THR A 5 33.00 -39.35 32.87
N GLY A 6 32.19 -40.04 32.07
CA GLY A 6 31.49 -41.27 32.47
C GLY A 6 32.18 -42.49 31.86
N SER A 7 32.17 -43.64 32.56
CA SER A 7 32.82 -44.90 32.15
C SER A 7 32.30 -45.50 30.85
N ARG A 8 31.11 -45.07 30.40
CA ARG A 8 30.53 -45.36 29.08
C ARG A 8 30.84 -44.16 28.19
N GLY A 9 31.76 -44.33 27.25
CA GLY A 9 32.23 -43.25 26.37
C GLY A 9 31.11 -42.44 25.73
N ARG A 10 31.41 -41.20 25.35
CA ARG A 10 30.44 -40.30 24.70
C ARG A 10 29.94 -40.93 23.39
N VAL A 11 28.66 -41.27 23.33
CA VAL A 11 28.00 -41.60 22.06
C VAL A 11 27.95 -40.33 21.23
N ILE A 12 28.64 -40.32 20.09
CA ILE A 12 28.65 -39.20 19.15
C ILE A 12 27.65 -39.53 18.05
N GLU A 13 26.43 -39.01 18.18
CA GLU A 13 25.45 -39.05 17.10
C GLU A 13 25.79 -37.97 16.07
N ARG A 14 25.93 -38.37 14.80
CA ARG A 14 26.09 -37.44 13.67
C ARG A 14 24.76 -37.33 12.94
N SER A 15 24.26 -36.10 12.83
CA SER A 15 23.08 -35.79 12.00
C SER A 15 23.45 -35.85 10.51
N GLU A 16 22.46 -36.10 9.65
CA GLU A 16 22.57 -35.97 8.19
C GLU A 16 23.12 -34.60 7.74
N TYR A 17 22.92 -33.54 8.53
CA TYR A 17 23.40 -32.19 8.24
C TYR A 17 24.77 -31.86 8.83
N GLN A 18 25.46 -32.81 9.47
CA GLN A 18 26.72 -32.55 10.18
C GLN A 18 27.79 -31.92 9.28
N ASN A 19 27.86 -32.35 8.02
CA ASN A 19 28.80 -31.80 7.03
C ASN A 19 28.62 -30.29 6.84
N TYR A 20 27.37 -29.80 6.80
CA TYR A 20 27.09 -28.36 6.67
C TYR A 20 27.48 -27.58 7.93
N VAL A 21 27.28 -28.18 9.11
CA VAL A 21 27.69 -27.57 10.39
C VAL A 21 29.21 -27.44 10.47
N ASP A 22 29.93 -28.49 10.07
CA ASP A 22 31.40 -28.51 10.07
C ASP A 22 31.96 -27.48 9.07
N GLN A 23 31.37 -27.39 7.87
CA GLN A 23 31.74 -26.38 6.89
C GLN A 23 31.47 -24.96 7.39
N ASN A 24 30.30 -24.72 7.99
CA ASN A 24 29.98 -23.42 8.56
C ASN A 24 30.93 -23.06 9.71
N LYS A 25 31.36 -24.04 10.52
CA LYS A 25 32.34 -23.83 11.58
C LYS A 25 33.69 -23.37 11.03
N ILE A 26 34.16 -23.99 9.94
CA ILE A 26 35.37 -23.55 9.22
C ILE A 26 35.19 -22.11 8.72
N ASN A 27 34.03 -21.79 8.12
CA ASN A 27 33.74 -20.43 7.63
C ASN A 27 33.74 -19.38 8.74
N ILE A 28 33.18 -19.70 9.90
CA ILE A 28 33.16 -18.83 11.08
C ILE A 28 34.58 -18.62 11.61
N GLN A 29 35.39 -19.68 11.67
CA GLN A 29 36.79 -19.57 12.12
C GLN A 29 37.62 -18.70 11.17
N ASN A 30 37.46 -18.90 9.86
CA ASN A 30 38.16 -18.11 8.84
C ASN A 30 37.74 -16.63 8.84
N ASN A 31 36.51 -16.30 9.26
CA ASN A 31 35.97 -14.93 9.25
C ASN A 31 35.42 -14.48 10.62
N ALA A 32 36.14 -14.79 11.70
CA ALA A 32 35.64 -14.61 13.07
C ALA A 32 35.19 -13.17 13.38
N GLY A 33 35.96 -12.16 12.94
CA GLY A 33 35.63 -10.75 13.17
C GLY A 33 34.30 -10.32 12.53
N LEU A 34 34.01 -10.82 11.33
CA LEU A 34 32.76 -10.53 10.63
C LEU A 34 31.55 -11.13 11.36
N TYR A 35 31.66 -12.39 11.79
CA TYR A 35 30.58 -13.07 12.51
C TYR A 35 30.33 -12.44 13.88
N ARG A 36 31.38 -12.02 14.60
CA ARG A 36 31.24 -11.27 15.86
C ARG A 36 30.46 -9.97 15.65
N LYS A 37 30.83 -9.18 14.64
CA LYS A 37 30.12 -7.93 14.32
C LYS A 37 28.65 -8.17 13.96
N ARG A 38 28.35 -9.22 13.19
CA ARG A 38 26.97 -9.61 12.87
C ARG A 38 26.19 -10.01 14.12
N GLN A 39 26.81 -10.78 15.01
CA GLN A 39 26.22 -11.18 16.28
C GLN A 39 25.87 -9.95 17.12
N GLU A 40 26.80 -9.02 17.30
CA GLU A 40 26.58 -7.76 18.04
C GLU A 40 25.42 -6.93 17.45
N ILE A 41 25.34 -6.82 16.12
CA ILE A 41 24.27 -6.09 15.41
C ILE A 41 22.91 -6.75 15.62
N VAL A 42 22.85 -8.08 15.69
CA VAL A 42 21.59 -8.85 15.66
C VAL A 42 21.07 -9.18 17.06
N GLU A 43 21.95 -9.56 17.99
CA GLU A 43 21.55 -9.99 19.33
C GLU A 43 20.85 -8.88 20.11
N HIS A 44 21.32 -7.64 19.97
CA HIS A 44 20.71 -6.51 20.67
C HIS A 44 19.24 -6.29 20.22
N PRO A 45 18.91 -6.12 18.93
CA PRO A 45 17.52 -6.09 18.44
C PRO A 45 16.66 -7.25 18.89
N TYR A 46 17.17 -8.49 18.81
CA TYR A 46 16.42 -9.67 19.25
C TYR A 46 16.14 -9.63 20.75
N GLY A 47 17.10 -9.19 21.56
CA GLY A 47 16.93 -9.00 23.00
C GLY A 47 15.86 -7.96 23.32
N ILE A 48 15.84 -6.84 22.61
CA ILE A 48 14.83 -5.79 22.76
C ILE A 48 13.43 -6.32 22.40
N ILE A 49 13.29 -6.97 21.25
CA ILE A 49 12.00 -7.52 20.79
C ILE A 49 11.48 -8.57 21.78
N LYS A 50 12.34 -9.49 22.24
CA LYS A 50 11.92 -10.53 23.18
C LYS A 50 11.58 -9.96 24.55
N ARG A 51 12.45 -9.11 25.11
CA ARG A 51 12.34 -8.67 26.52
C ARG A 51 11.49 -7.43 26.71
N GLN A 52 11.74 -6.37 25.94
CA GLN A 52 11.04 -5.10 26.11
C GLN A 52 9.67 -5.11 25.44
N TRP A 53 9.52 -5.80 24.30
CA TRP A 53 8.22 -5.87 23.59
C TRP A 53 7.40 -7.11 23.97
N GLY A 54 7.92 -7.96 24.87
CA GLY A 54 7.21 -9.14 25.37
C GLY A 54 7.02 -10.26 24.34
N PHE A 55 7.73 -10.22 23.20
CA PHE A 55 7.60 -11.22 22.14
C PHE A 55 8.45 -12.49 22.44
N TYR A 56 8.17 -13.13 23.57
CA TYR A 56 8.88 -14.34 24.02
C TYR A 56 8.45 -15.60 23.28
N TYR A 57 7.16 -15.68 22.93
CA TYR A 57 6.58 -16.82 22.25
C TYR A 57 5.66 -16.35 21.13
N ILE A 58 5.57 -17.15 20.07
CA ILE A 58 4.66 -16.90 18.96
C ILE A 58 3.28 -17.39 19.39
N THR A 59 2.34 -16.46 19.52
CA THR A 59 0.97 -16.75 19.95
C THR A 59 0.23 -17.60 18.93
N THR A 60 0.52 -17.43 17.64
CA THR A 60 -0.16 -18.19 16.59
C THR A 60 0.41 -19.60 16.43
N LYS A 61 -0.14 -20.55 17.19
CA LYS A 61 0.24 -21.97 17.18
C LYS A 61 -0.37 -22.78 16.00
N ARG A 62 -0.94 -22.12 14.99
CA ARG A 62 -1.66 -22.73 13.86
C ARG A 62 -0.80 -22.94 12.61
N GLY A 63 0.50 -23.22 12.81
CA GLY A 63 1.46 -23.57 11.75
C GLY A 63 2.49 -22.49 11.39
N ILE A 64 3.57 -22.93 10.71
CA ILE A 64 4.76 -22.13 10.39
C ILE A 64 4.43 -20.88 9.58
N LYS A 65 3.51 -20.96 8.61
CA LYS A 65 3.16 -19.82 7.76
C LYS A 65 2.64 -18.62 8.57
N ARG A 66 1.78 -18.87 9.55
CA ARG A 66 1.23 -17.81 10.40
C ARG A 66 2.25 -17.32 11.42
N ALA A 67 3.00 -18.24 12.01
CA ALA A 67 4.11 -17.90 12.89
C ALA A 67 5.15 -16.98 12.21
N SER A 68 5.46 -17.27 10.94
CA SER A 68 6.35 -16.44 10.13
C SER A 68 5.78 -15.05 9.85
N ALA A 69 4.46 -14.93 9.68
CA ALA A 69 3.81 -13.63 9.49
C ALA A 69 3.92 -12.77 10.76
N ASP A 70 3.67 -13.36 11.94
CA ASP A 70 3.79 -12.65 13.23
C ASP A 70 5.22 -12.14 13.46
N VAL A 71 6.22 -13.02 13.28
CA VAL A 71 7.64 -12.66 13.41
C VAL A 71 8.03 -11.60 12.38
N GLY A 72 7.57 -11.76 11.13
CA GLY A 72 7.83 -10.81 10.05
C GLY A 72 7.29 -9.41 10.38
N LEU A 73 6.04 -9.32 10.84
CA LEU A 73 5.43 -8.06 11.27
C LEU A 73 6.22 -7.41 12.41
N MET A 74 6.65 -8.20 13.40
CA MET A 74 7.43 -7.72 14.53
C MET A 74 8.78 -7.12 14.10
N LEU A 75 9.50 -7.81 13.21
CA LEU A 75 10.78 -7.34 12.69
C LEU A 75 10.62 -6.07 11.84
N ILE A 76 9.56 -5.98 11.03
CA ILE A 76 9.25 -4.78 10.24
C ILE A 76 8.96 -3.60 11.18
N ALA A 77 8.11 -3.79 12.19
CA ALA A 77 7.77 -2.75 13.16
C ALA A 77 9.01 -2.24 13.91
N PHE A 78 9.89 -3.14 14.34
CA PHE A 78 11.15 -2.76 14.99
C PHE A 78 12.07 -1.96 14.06
N ASN A 79 12.23 -2.41 12.81
CA ASN A 79 13.05 -1.72 11.81
C ASN A 79 12.50 -0.32 11.49
N LEU A 80 11.18 -0.17 11.35
CA LEU A 80 10.53 1.13 11.14
C LEU A 80 10.75 2.07 12.33
N ARG A 81 10.59 1.57 13.56
CA ARG A 81 10.87 2.37 14.77
C ARG A 81 12.32 2.85 14.78
N ARG A 82 13.27 1.96 14.47
CA ARG A 82 14.69 2.30 14.39
C ARG A 82 14.96 3.32 13.28
N LEU A 83 14.32 3.18 12.12
CA LEU A 83 14.43 4.11 11.01
C LEU A 83 13.97 5.52 11.41
N PHE A 84 12.82 5.65 12.06
CA PHE A 84 12.31 6.94 12.53
C PHE A 84 13.15 7.57 13.65
N ASN A 85 13.93 6.78 14.38
CA ASN A 85 14.86 7.30 15.38
C ASN A 85 16.18 7.79 14.75
N ILE A 86 16.59 7.23 13.61
CA ILE A 86 17.83 7.61 12.91
C ILE A 86 17.60 8.82 12.00
N ILE A 87 16.47 8.86 11.30
CA ILE A 87 16.16 9.91 10.34
C ILE A 87 15.57 11.13 11.05
N ASP A 88 15.99 12.33 10.66
CA ASP A 88 15.35 13.55 11.15
C ASP A 88 13.88 13.61 10.73
N LYS A 89 13.00 13.83 11.71
CA LYS A 89 11.54 13.81 11.53
C LYS A 89 11.09 14.87 10.53
N LYS A 90 11.76 16.02 10.50
CA LYS A 90 11.41 17.13 9.60
C LYS A 90 11.73 16.77 8.14
N GLU A 91 12.92 16.23 7.89
CA GLU A 91 13.34 15.76 6.58
C GLU A 91 12.43 14.64 6.06
N LEU A 92 12.13 13.66 6.91
CA LEU A 92 11.23 12.56 6.57
C LEU A 92 9.83 13.07 6.19
N PHE A 93 9.26 13.96 7.01
CA PHE A 93 7.93 14.51 6.76
C PHE A 93 7.89 15.31 5.45
N ARG A 94 8.92 16.12 5.18
CA ARG A 94 9.02 16.88 3.94
C ARG A 94 9.08 15.96 2.71
N TYR A 95 9.89 14.90 2.78
CA TYR A 95 10.00 13.93 1.70
C TYR A 95 8.69 13.19 1.46
N LEU A 96 8.04 12.70 2.52
CA LEU A 96 6.77 11.99 2.44
C LEU A 96 5.67 12.89 1.87
N MET A 97 5.56 14.13 2.34
CA MET A 97 4.58 15.08 1.81
C MET A 97 4.79 15.38 0.34
N LYS A 98 6.04 15.58 -0.10
CA LYS A 98 6.35 15.79 -1.52
C LYS A 98 5.92 14.59 -2.37
N LYS A 99 6.18 13.36 -1.90
CA LYS A 99 5.78 12.13 -2.60
C LYS A 99 4.26 11.92 -2.61
N LEU A 100 3.58 12.21 -1.51
CA LEU A 100 2.12 12.16 -1.43
C LEU A 100 1.48 13.14 -2.42
N ILE A 101 1.95 14.40 -2.44
CA ILE A 101 1.47 15.39 -3.40
C ILE A 101 1.68 14.89 -4.84
N LEU A 102 2.85 14.35 -5.17
CA LEU A 102 3.12 13.80 -6.50
C LEU A 102 2.19 12.63 -6.86
N LEU A 103 1.88 11.76 -5.91
CA LEU A 103 0.99 10.61 -6.11
C LEU A 103 -0.47 11.03 -6.31
N PHE A 104 -0.94 12.03 -5.57
CA PHE A 104 -2.35 12.46 -5.56
C PHE A 104 -2.66 13.62 -6.51
N ALA A 105 -1.67 14.40 -6.95
CA ALA A 105 -1.83 15.46 -7.94
C ALA A 105 -2.62 15.02 -9.20
N PRO A 106 -2.31 13.88 -9.85
CA PRO A 106 -3.06 13.46 -11.04
C PRO A 106 -4.52 13.08 -10.75
N LEU A 107 -4.83 12.60 -9.54
CA LEU A 107 -6.20 12.27 -9.15
C LEU A 107 -7.05 13.55 -9.06
N GLN A 108 -6.48 14.62 -8.51
CA GLN A 108 -7.18 15.91 -8.39
C GLN A 108 -7.46 16.55 -9.76
N THR A 109 -6.51 16.49 -10.70
CA THR A 109 -6.70 17.03 -12.06
C THR A 109 -7.70 16.22 -12.87
N ASN A 110 -7.76 14.90 -12.66
CA ASN A 110 -8.74 14.03 -13.32
C ASN A 110 -10.17 14.33 -12.83
N LEU A 111 -10.38 14.48 -11.52
CA LEU A 111 -11.68 14.84 -10.96
C LEU A 111 -12.17 16.21 -11.46
N ALA A 112 -11.28 17.21 -11.50
CA ALA A 112 -11.61 18.54 -12.01
C ALA A 112 -12.00 18.50 -13.50
N SER A 113 -11.30 17.70 -14.29
CA SER A 113 -11.62 17.50 -15.72
C SER A 113 -13.00 16.85 -15.91
N ILE A 114 -13.33 15.83 -15.11
CA ILE A 114 -14.65 15.17 -15.14
C ILE A 114 -15.76 16.16 -14.79
N TYR A 115 -15.59 16.95 -13.72
CA TYR A 115 -16.57 17.98 -13.33
C TYR A 115 -16.81 19.01 -14.44
N ARG A 116 -15.74 19.45 -15.12
CA ARG A 116 -15.84 20.39 -16.26
C ARG A 116 -16.62 19.78 -17.42
N ILE A 117 -16.39 18.51 -17.76
CA ILE A 117 -17.11 17.80 -18.81
C ILE A 117 -18.60 17.68 -18.46
N ILE A 118 -18.92 17.29 -17.23
CA ILE A 118 -20.31 17.16 -16.77
C ILE A 118 -21.01 18.53 -16.85
N PHE A 119 -20.40 19.57 -16.30
CA PHE A 119 -20.93 20.94 -16.34
C PHE A 119 -21.18 21.43 -17.78
N PHE A 120 -20.21 21.21 -18.67
CA PHE A 120 -20.35 21.59 -20.07
C PHE A 120 -21.44 20.79 -20.79
N SER A 121 -21.58 19.51 -20.47
CA SER A 121 -22.64 18.66 -21.03
C SER A 121 -24.04 19.12 -20.58
N THR A 122 -24.18 19.56 -19.32
CA THR A 122 -25.45 20.09 -18.81
C THR A 122 -25.82 21.43 -19.45
N GLU A 123 -24.83 22.31 -19.69
CA GLU A 123 -25.01 23.57 -20.41
C GLU A 123 -25.46 23.34 -21.86
N ILE A 124 -24.84 22.39 -22.57
CA ILE A 124 -25.26 22.04 -23.95
C ILE A 124 -26.70 21.53 -23.97
N ILE A 125 -27.09 20.66 -23.05
CA ILE A 125 -28.46 20.14 -22.97
C ILE A 125 -29.45 21.28 -22.71
N PHE A 126 -29.10 22.21 -21.82
CA PHE A 126 -29.92 23.38 -21.51
C PHE A 126 -30.12 24.27 -22.75
N ILE A 127 -29.04 24.60 -23.47
CA ILE A 127 -29.09 25.40 -24.70
C ILE A 127 -29.94 24.69 -25.77
N LYS A 128 -29.74 23.38 -25.97
CA LYS A 128 -30.49 22.58 -26.94
C LYS A 128 -31.99 22.56 -26.61
N ASN A 129 -32.34 22.43 -25.33
CA ASN A 129 -33.73 22.50 -24.87
C ASN A 129 -34.35 23.89 -25.08
N HIS A 130 -33.59 24.95 -24.84
CA HIS A 130 -34.02 26.33 -25.07
C HIS A 130 -34.29 26.60 -26.55
N PHE A 131 -33.38 26.22 -27.45
CA PHE A 131 -33.57 26.33 -28.90
C PHE A 131 -34.76 25.52 -29.39
N ASN A 132 -34.93 24.28 -28.94
CA ASN A 132 -36.08 23.45 -29.29
C ASN A 132 -37.41 24.10 -28.86
N LYS A 133 -37.44 24.75 -27.69
CA LYS A 133 -38.62 25.49 -27.22
C LYS A 133 -38.92 26.71 -28.10
N LEU A 134 -37.89 27.47 -28.48
CA LEU A 134 -38.01 28.61 -29.40
C LEU A 134 -38.54 28.18 -30.76
N ILE A 135 -37.95 27.16 -31.37
CA ILE A 135 -38.40 26.61 -32.66
C ILE A 135 -39.85 26.13 -32.56
N LYS A 136 -40.22 25.40 -31.50
CA LYS A 136 -41.60 24.95 -31.28
C LYS A 136 -42.58 26.13 -31.18
N SER A 137 -42.20 27.20 -30.48
CA SER A 137 -43.04 28.41 -30.37
C SER A 137 -43.19 29.15 -31.72
N HIS A 138 -42.14 29.17 -32.54
CA HIS A 138 -42.16 29.80 -33.85
C HIS A 138 -42.99 28.99 -34.86
N LEU A 139 -42.84 27.65 -34.88
CA LEU A 139 -43.66 26.75 -35.70
C LEU A 139 -45.16 26.83 -35.37
N ILE A 140 -45.51 27.00 -34.08
CA ILE A 140 -46.91 27.23 -33.67
C ILE A 140 -47.44 28.57 -34.20
N SER A 141 -46.60 29.60 -34.30
CA SER A 141 -46.96 30.91 -34.87
C SER A 141 -47.22 30.84 -36.37
N TYR A 142 -46.42 30.08 -37.12
CA TYR A 142 -46.61 29.88 -38.58
C TYR A 142 -47.75 28.93 -38.95
N ARG A 143 -48.30 28.18 -37.99
CA ARG A 143 -49.48 27.31 -38.21
C ARG A 143 -50.82 28.05 -38.08
N LYS A 144 -50.84 29.27 -37.53
CA LYS A 144 -52.06 30.09 -37.40
C LYS A 144 -52.60 30.78 -38.66
N PRO A 145 -51.82 31.17 -39.69
CA PRO A 145 -52.36 31.88 -40.85
C PRO A 145 -53.22 30.97 -41.77
N GLU A 146 -52.99 29.66 -41.81
CA GLU A 146 -53.82 28.73 -42.62
C GLU A 146 -55.22 28.53 -42.03
N LEU A 147 -55.36 28.58 -40.71
CA LEU A 147 -56.67 28.49 -40.02
C LEU A 147 -57.51 29.76 -40.16
N VAL A 148 -56.90 30.90 -40.49
CA VAL A 148 -57.63 32.13 -40.81
C VAL A 148 -58.13 32.10 -42.25
N PHE A 149 -57.35 31.58 -43.21
CA PHE A 149 -57.76 31.47 -44.61
C PHE A 149 -58.90 30.48 -44.84
N LEU A 150 -58.99 29.39 -44.08
CA LEU A 150 -60.08 28.41 -44.17
C LEU A 150 -61.42 28.91 -43.59
N LYS A 151 -61.43 30.01 -42.82
CA LYS A 151 -62.68 30.64 -42.35
C LYS A 151 -63.32 31.60 -43.35
N PHE A 152 -62.60 32.02 -44.40
CA PHE A 152 -63.11 32.99 -45.38
C PHE A 152 -63.68 32.37 -46.67
N ASN A 153 -63.48 31.07 -46.93
CA ASN A 153 -63.91 30.40 -48.16
C ASN A 153 -65.05 29.37 -47.99
N GLY A 154 -65.71 29.34 -46.82
CA GLY A 154 -66.73 28.35 -46.47
C GLY A 154 -68.08 28.94 -46.08
N GLY A 155 -68.54 29.98 -46.77
CA GLY A 155 -69.83 30.61 -46.49
C GLY A 155 -70.35 31.43 -47.66
N PHE A 156 -70.91 30.75 -48.65
CA PHE A 156 -72.16 31.06 -49.37
C PHE A 156 -72.61 29.78 -50.08
#